data_AF-A0A0W0Z840-F1
#
_entry.id   AF-A0A0W0Z840-F1
#
_cell.length_a   1.000
_cell.length_b   1.000
_cell.length_c   1.000
_cell.angle_alpha   90.00
_cell.angle_beta   90.00
_cell.angle_gamma   90.00
#
_symmetry.space_group_name_H-M   'P 1'
#
loop_
_entity.id
_entity.type
_entity.pdbx_description
1 polymer ?
#
loop_
_entity_poly.entity_id
_entity_poly.type
_entity_poly.pdbx_seq_one_letter_code
_entity_poly.pdbx_strand_id
1 'polypeptide(L)'
;MNKSALIIRNVSSIVPSEIEAVLALCKFNLPLVVDEAAHVRVQELQTRLNNSEPINAGLLAVQDVRDYLYDSARNNAGHHLILHLDHHREDAEAYILAKLANLKNREHVQVFYLGGGHGGGHDGRVDDETSGLEKSSVQAIAARMSAREMTVGAMVFGSCYSAAFSNDFRPFLIEEGVMFGDSVECGHNGFDNLARWLGDPEDKPFFSDEEIKSYRIKISDIRARFNEIAGIAPEIDDQHLLHAYADYTGEEPEILTIENVRLAMARNKPLNDAVLACKTDLFDGQLRQYSNDILALGAYPSTARLREVTIKYPLIRDYVDHIIATSVFTDNEEVFIEDLTRHIGEYEKERQPGEEEIVTEGLFHYLADKFPDPHDRNYLAIAKYLCASAMCDRIGEYKDFLADDLQVYLEAYDPSDRYGPQIKEFPNIDELYQAVAVAMQRELVTSKVIGTPTETQMMELDSSTGKPPHTCHDAFALVKKVIDLVGSQPQITMTIESQVSHFNQASVMSEFNARFANAMVASQHYEEEVYLGDEPHPDEPAEHDVKEYSGQNALIAHFIAVKEQFGLFKEGVDQDVVLAIEEDEADVQPSYL
;
A
#
# COMPACT_ATOMS: atom_id res chain seq x y z
N MET A 1 0.06 4.68 36.04
CA MET A 1 -0.67 5.77 35.37
C MET A 1 -1.90 5.19 34.70
N ASN A 2 -3.04 5.89 34.72
CA ASN A 2 -4.23 5.41 34.00
C ASN A 2 -4.15 5.90 32.56
N LYS A 3 -3.88 4.99 31.62
CA LYS A 3 -3.83 5.33 30.20
C LYS A 3 -5.25 5.55 29.66
N SER A 4 -5.45 6.48 28.73
CA SER A 4 -6.75 6.78 28.14
C SER A 4 -6.70 6.76 26.61
N ALA A 5 -7.76 6.28 25.97
CA ALA A 5 -7.81 6.19 24.52
C ALA A 5 -9.21 6.35 23.95
N LEU A 6 -9.29 6.95 22.76
CA LEU A 6 -10.43 6.87 21.87
C LEU A 6 -10.06 5.97 20.69
N ILE A 7 -10.78 4.87 20.51
CA ILE A 7 -10.49 3.85 19.52
C ILE A 7 -11.72 3.67 18.64
N ILE A 8 -11.57 3.92 17.35
CA ILE A 8 -12.57 3.64 16.32
C ILE A 8 -11.99 2.55 15.41
N ARG A 9 -12.49 1.32 15.55
CA ARG A 9 -11.97 0.15 14.85
C ARG A 9 -13.08 -0.52 14.02
N ASN A 10 -12.82 -0.68 12.72
CA ASN A 10 -13.73 -1.38 11.82
C ASN A 10 -13.60 -2.92 11.92
N VAL A 11 -14.62 -3.58 12.45
CA VAL A 11 -14.62 -5.03 12.67
C VAL A 11 -14.93 -5.86 11.42
N SER A 12 -15.27 -5.26 10.27
CA SER A 12 -15.42 -6.00 9.00
C SER A 12 -14.13 -6.70 8.55
N SER A 13 -12.97 -6.17 8.94
CA SER A 13 -11.64 -6.64 8.58
C SER A 13 -10.85 -7.22 9.76
N ILE A 14 -11.51 -7.48 10.88
CA ILE A 14 -10.82 -7.87 12.12
C ILE A 14 -10.20 -9.27 12.01
N VAL A 15 -8.94 -9.40 12.41
CA VAL A 15 -8.24 -10.69 12.47
C VAL A 15 -8.28 -11.30 13.88
N PRO A 16 -8.03 -12.61 14.06
CA PRO A 16 -8.13 -13.26 15.37
C PRO A 16 -7.30 -12.60 16.49
N SER A 17 -6.07 -12.13 16.21
CA SER A 17 -5.25 -11.45 17.22
C SER A 17 -5.89 -10.14 17.71
N GLU A 18 -6.50 -9.39 16.79
CA GLU A 18 -7.19 -8.14 17.13
C GLU A 18 -8.47 -8.40 17.95
N ILE A 19 -9.13 -9.55 17.79
CA ILE A 19 -10.26 -9.93 18.65
C ILE A 19 -9.78 -10.10 20.09
N GLU A 20 -8.64 -10.78 20.29
CA GLU A 20 -8.05 -10.93 21.63
C GLU A 20 -7.66 -9.57 22.22
N ALA A 21 -7.09 -8.67 21.41
CA ALA A 21 -6.76 -7.30 21.79
C ALA A 21 -8.01 -6.49 22.21
N VAL A 22 -9.12 -6.57 21.45
CA VAL A 22 -10.41 -5.95 21.81
C VAL A 22 -10.89 -6.42 23.18
N LEU A 23 -10.83 -7.72 23.45
CA LEU A 23 -11.28 -8.29 24.72
C LEU A 23 -10.35 -7.89 25.88
N ALA A 24 -9.03 -7.81 25.64
CA ALA A 24 -8.05 -7.36 26.63
C ALA A 24 -8.27 -5.89 27.05
N LEU A 25 -8.68 -5.03 26.12
CA LEU A 25 -9.02 -3.63 26.38
C LEU A 25 -10.25 -3.48 27.30
N CYS A 26 -11.14 -4.47 27.33
CA CYS A 26 -12.33 -4.45 28.19
C CYS A 26 -12.03 -4.73 29.67
N LYS A 27 -10.82 -5.20 30.01
CA LYS A 27 -10.37 -5.49 31.39
C LYS A 27 -11.40 -6.24 32.23
N PHE A 28 -12.00 -7.29 31.65
CA PHE A 28 -13.01 -8.09 32.33
C PHE A 28 -12.46 -8.74 33.61
N ASN A 29 -13.23 -8.62 34.70
CA ASN A 29 -13.00 -9.39 35.91
C ASN A 29 -13.70 -10.74 35.77
N LEU A 30 -12.97 -11.73 35.24
CA LEU A 30 -13.51 -13.08 35.05
C LEU A 30 -13.60 -13.85 36.38
N PRO A 31 -14.62 -14.71 36.58
CA PRO A 31 -15.72 -14.96 35.64
C PRO A 31 -16.78 -13.84 35.66
N LEU A 32 -17.35 -13.55 34.49
CA LEU A 32 -18.47 -12.65 34.31
C LEU A 32 -19.76 -13.26 34.83
N VAL A 33 -20.62 -12.43 35.44
CA VAL A 33 -22.03 -12.80 35.66
C VAL A 33 -22.73 -12.73 34.31
N VAL A 34 -23.34 -13.85 33.88
CA VAL A 34 -24.14 -13.88 32.66
C VAL A 34 -25.45 -13.11 32.92
N ASP A 35 -25.68 -12.04 32.17
CA ASP A 35 -26.88 -11.22 32.33
C ASP A 35 -28.04 -11.83 31.54
N GLU A 36 -28.97 -12.47 32.25
CA GLU A 36 -30.16 -13.11 31.66
C GLU A 36 -31.07 -12.11 30.92
N ALA A 37 -30.99 -10.81 31.24
CA ALA A 37 -31.76 -9.77 30.56
C ALA A 37 -31.05 -9.21 29.32
N ALA A 38 -29.76 -9.49 29.14
CA ALA A 38 -29.01 -9.04 27.98
C ALA A 38 -29.42 -9.80 26.70
N HIS A 39 -29.11 -9.23 25.54
CA HIS A 39 -29.34 -9.90 24.26
C HIS A 39 -28.63 -11.26 24.19
N VAL A 40 -29.22 -12.25 23.50
CA VAL A 40 -28.72 -13.64 23.46
C VAL A 40 -27.25 -13.74 23.00
N ARG A 41 -26.81 -12.83 22.12
CA ARG A 41 -25.42 -12.79 21.64
C ARG A 41 -24.44 -12.23 22.68
N VAL A 42 -24.91 -11.35 23.57
CA VAL A 42 -24.11 -10.88 24.71
C VAL A 42 -23.96 -12.00 25.75
N GLN A 43 -25.04 -12.75 26.01
CA GLN A 43 -24.98 -13.93 26.88
C GLN A 43 -24.02 -14.99 26.32
N GLU A 44 -24.04 -15.20 25.00
CA GLU A 44 -23.09 -16.07 24.31
C GLU A 44 -21.65 -15.59 24.50
N LEU A 45 -21.36 -14.29 24.32
CA LEU A 45 -20.04 -13.72 24.57
C LEU A 45 -19.59 -13.97 26.02
N GLN A 46 -20.43 -13.65 27.01
CA GLN A 46 -20.12 -13.82 28.44
C GLN A 46 -19.84 -15.28 28.79
N THR A 47 -20.65 -16.20 28.26
CA THR A 47 -20.48 -17.65 28.47
C THR A 47 -19.17 -18.14 27.88
N ARG A 48 -18.86 -17.75 26.63
CA ARG A 48 -17.60 -18.12 25.97
C ARG A 48 -16.39 -17.58 26.72
N LEU A 49 -16.43 -16.32 27.18
CA LEU A 49 -15.35 -15.72 27.98
C LEU A 49 -15.11 -16.50 29.28
N ASN A 50 -16.16 -16.89 29.99
CA ASN A 50 -16.06 -17.69 31.21
C ASN A 50 -15.47 -19.08 30.98
N ASN A 51 -15.77 -19.67 29.84
CA ASN A 51 -15.29 -21.00 29.46
C ASN A 51 -13.93 -20.97 28.75
N SER A 52 -13.33 -19.79 28.53
CA SER A 52 -12.12 -19.61 27.70
C SER A 52 -12.30 -20.16 26.27
N GLU A 53 -13.50 -20.02 25.71
CA GLU A 53 -13.81 -20.42 24.34
C GLU A 53 -13.46 -19.30 23.34
N PRO A 54 -13.02 -19.65 22.11
CA PRO A 54 -12.72 -18.65 21.09
C PRO A 54 -13.92 -17.77 20.73
N ILE A 55 -13.66 -16.46 20.65
CA ILE A 55 -14.60 -15.47 20.12
C ILE A 55 -14.28 -15.25 18.64
N ASN A 56 -15.31 -15.17 17.79
CA ASN A 56 -15.14 -14.95 16.36
C ASN A 56 -15.67 -13.58 15.94
N ALA A 57 -15.24 -13.11 14.77
CA ALA A 57 -15.64 -11.83 14.20
C ALA A 57 -17.16 -11.71 14.02
N GLY A 58 -17.86 -12.82 13.74
CA GLY A 58 -19.32 -12.84 13.60
C GLY A 58 -20.05 -12.41 14.87
N LEU A 59 -19.49 -12.67 16.06
CA LEU A 59 -20.06 -12.20 17.33
C LEU A 59 -19.84 -10.69 17.51
N LEU A 60 -18.66 -10.18 17.14
CA LEU A 60 -18.35 -8.75 17.15
C LEU A 60 -19.13 -7.97 16.07
N ALA A 61 -19.64 -8.65 15.03
CA ALA A 61 -20.52 -8.04 14.05
C ALA A 61 -21.95 -7.78 14.55
N VAL A 62 -22.30 -8.19 15.77
CA VAL A 62 -23.61 -7.91 16.39
C VAL A 62 -23.55 -6.61 17.20
N GLN A 63 -24.45 -5.66 16.92
CA GLN A 63 -24.45 -4.34 17.57
C GLN A 63 -24.53 -4.42 19.10
N ASP A 64 -25.42 -5.24 19.67
CA ASP A 64 -25.53 -5.40 21.13
C ASP A 64 -24.23 -5.88 21.77
N VAL A 65 -23.45 -6.70 21.06
CA VAL A 65 -22.14 -7.17 21.52
C VAL A 65 -21.13 -6.03 21.49
N ARG A 66 -21.11 -5.22 20.42
CA ARG A 66 -20.24 -4.03 20.34
C ARG A 66 -20.59 -2.99 21.40
N ASP A 67 -21.87 -2.79 21.66
CA ASP A 67 -22.35 -1.88 22.71
C ASP A 67 -21.92 -2.36 24.10
N TYR A 68 -22.05 -3.66 24.38
CA TYR A 68 -21.56 -4.27 25.61
C TYR A 68 -20.03 -4.12 25.77
N LEU A 69 -19.26 -4.32 24.70
CA LEU A 69 -17.80 -4.14 24.71
C LEU A 69 -17.40 -2.67 24.92
N TYR A 70 -18.08 -1.73 24.27
CA TYR A 70 -17.90 -0.29 24.48
C TYR A 70 -18.11 0.09 25.95
N ASP A 71 -19.24 -0.31 26.53
CA ASP A 71 -19.56 0.00 27.92
C ASP A 71 -18.57 -0.66 28.89
N SER A 72 -18.14 -1.89 28.59
CA SER A 72 -17.15 -2.62 29.40
C SER A 72 -15.78 -1.95 29.38
N ALA A 73 -15.27 -1.58 28.20
CA ALA A 73 -13.99 -0.88 28.07
C ALA A 73 -14.02 0.49 28.78
N ARG A 74 -15.13 1.23 28.64
CA ARG A 74 -15.30 2.52 29.29
C ARG A 74 -15.35 2.39 30.81
N ASN A 75 -16.18 1.49 31.33
CA ASN A 75 -16.42 1.38 32.77
C ASN A 75 -15.24 0.72 33.51
N ASN A 76 -14.55 -0.24 32.89
CA ASN A 76 -13.48 -0.99 33.55
C ASN A 76 -12.10 -0.35 33.36
N ALA A 77 -11.87 0.31 32.22
CA ALA A 77 -10.54 0.78 31.82
C ALA A 77 -10.48 2.28 31.47
N GLY A 78 -11.63 2.96 31.34
CA GLY A 78 -11.66 4.37 30.94
C GLY A 78 -11.37 4.60 29.46
N HIS A 79 -11.45 3.58 28.62
CA HIS A 79 -11.22 3.68 27.18
C HIS A 79 -12.55 3.79 26.42
N HIS A 80 -12.58 4.56 25.33
CA HIS A 80 -13.72 4.61 24.42
C HIS A 80 -13.46 3.69 23.24
N LEU A 81 -13.92 2.43 23.33
CA LEU A 81 -13.74 1.42 22.29
C LEU A 81 -14.97 1.32 21.39
N ILE A 82 -14.95 2.04 20.27
CA ILE A 82 -16.01 2.06 19.28
C ILE A 82 -15.68 1.07 18.16
N LEU A 83 -16.45 -0.01 18.11
CA LEU A 83 -16.36 -1.03 17.07
C LEU A 83 -17.48 -0.78 16.05
N HIS A 84 -17.15 -0.69 14.77
CA HIS A 84 -18.16 -0.48 13.71
C HIS A 84 -17.93 -1.43 12.53
N LEU A 85 -18.90 -1.57 11.65
CA LEU A 85 -18.82 -2.26 10.36
C LEU A 85 -18.61 -1.23 9.24
N ASP A 86 -18.35 -1.70 8.03
CA ASP A 86 -18.27 -0.83 6.85
C ASP A 86 -19.58 -0.07 6.62
N HIS A 87 -19.48 1.13 6.03
CA HIS A 87 -20.63 1.99 5.69
C HIS A 87 -21.67 1.32 4.77
N HIS A 88 -21.29 0.31 4.00
CA HIS A 88 -22.23 -0.47 3.17
C HIS A 88 -22.96 -1.59 3.94
N ARG A 89 -22.56 -1.87 5.18
CA ARG A 89 -23.15 -2.91 6.06
C ARG A 89 -23.97 -2.33 7.20
N GLU A 90 -23.65 -1.10 7.62
CA GLU A 90 -24.42 -0.34 8.60
C GLU A 90 -24.28 1.17 8.36
N ASP A 91 -25.14 1.96 8.99
CA ASP A 91 -24.93 3.40 9.13
C ASP A 91 -23.82 3.67 10.16
N ALA A 92 -22.57 3.45 9.72
CA ALA A 92 -21.39 3.51 10.57
C ALA A 92 -21.19 4.92 11.13
N GLU A 93 -21.51 5.96 10.35
CA GLU A 93 -21.47 7.35 10.79
C GLU A 93 -22.40 7.58 11.98
N ALA A 94 -23.69 7.27 11.84
CA ALA A 94 -24.66 7.47 12.91
C ALA A 94 -24.29 6.68 14.17
N TYR A 95 -23.82 5.43 14.00
CA TYR A 95 -23.37 4.60 15.11
C TYR A 95 -22.20 5.23 15.87
N ILE A 96 -21.14 5.63 15.16
CA ILE A 96 -19.95 6.26 15.77
C ILE A 96 -20.33 7.59 16.43
N LEU A 97 -21.08 8.46 15.75
CA LEU A 97 -21.50 9.76 16.28
C LEU A 97 -22.36 9.62 17.54
N ALA A 98 -23.19 8.57 17.64
CA ALA A 98 -23.95 8.25 18.84
C ALA A 98 -23.04 7.87 20.01
N LYS A 99 -21.96 7.12 19.77
CA LYS A 99 -20.98 6.79 20.82
C LYS A 99 -20.13 8.00 21.23
N LEU A 100 -19.71 8.83 20.28
CA LEU A 100 -19.00 10.07 20.56
C LEU A 100 -19.85 11.08 21.36
N ALA A 101 -21.18 10.98 21.31
CA ALA A 101 -22.06 11.80 22.15
C ALA A 101 -21.92 11.50 23.66
N ASN A 102 -21.33 10.36 24.03
CA ASN A 102 -21.11 9.97 25.43
C ASN A 102 -19.80 10.52 26.01
N LEU A 103 -18.95 11.13 25.19
CA LEU A 103 -17.72 11.80 25.62
C LEU A 103 -18.03 13.04 26.45
N LYS A 104 -17.14 13.40 27.37
CA LYS A 104 -17.20 14.65 28.12
C LYS A 104 -16.77 15.80 27.20
N ASN A 105 -17.23 17.01 27.51
CA ASN A 105 -16.67 18.20 26.88
C ASN A 105 -15.25 18.41 27.41
N ARG A 106 -14.36 18.88 26.55
CA ARG A 106 -12.93 19.09 26.83
C ARG A 106 -12.20 17.82 27.27
N GLU A 107 -12.68 16.65 26.84
CA GLU A 107 -12.04 15.39 27.19
C GLU A 107 -10.68 15.30 26.49
N HIS A 108 -9.63 15.10 27.28
CA HIS A 108 -8.31 14.72 26.79
C HIS A 108 -8.21 13.20 26.74
N VAL A 109 -7.65 12.67 25.66
CA VAL A 109 -7.25 11.25 25.57
C VAL A 109 -5.78 11.15 25.19
N GLN A 110 -5.05 10.22 25.78
CA GLN A 110 -3.64 10.06 25.46
C GLN A 110 -3.45 9.60 24.02
N VAL A 111 -4.27 8.66 23.55
CA VAL A 111 -4.18 8.14 22.18
C VAL A 111 -5.53 8.10 21.48
N PHE A 112 -5.59 8.63 20.26
CA PHE A 112 -6.68 8.40 19.32
C PHE A 112 -6.26 7.39 18.26
N TYR A 113 -7.13 6.43 17.98
CA TYR A 113 -6.94 5.43 16.93
C TYR A 113 -8.15 5.41 16.01
N LEU A 114 -7.91 5.47 14.71
CA LEU A 114 -8.90 5.24 13.66
C LEU A 114 -8.34 4.24 12.67
N GLY A 115 -8.93 3.05 12.55
CA GLY A 115 -8.29 2.04 11.71
C GLY A 115 -9.05 0.76 11.37
N GLY A 116 -8.39 0.07 10.44
CA GLY A 116 -8.70 -1.14 9.69
C GLY A 116 -9.93 -1.05 8.81
N GLY A 117 -10.06 -2.01 7.91
CA GLY A 117 -10.79 -1.83 6.65
C GLY A 117 -9.83 -1.33 5.58
N HIS A 118 -10.34 -1.15 4.37
CA HIS A 118 -9.59 -0.51 3.29
C HIS A 118 -9.68 1.02 3.43
N GLY A 119 -8.74 1.70 2.80
CA GLY A 119 -8.81 3.12 2.50
C GLY A 119 -8.46 3.36 1.04
N GLY A 120 -8.78 4.56 0.55
CA GLY A 120 -8.83 4.89 -0.86
C GLY A 120 -10.15 4.43 -1.50
N GLY A 121 -10.70 5.25 -2.38
CA GLY A 121 -11.87 4.94 -3.19
C GLY A 121 -11.58 3.92 -4.29
N HIS A 122 -12.63 3.28 -4.81
CA HIS A 122 -12.53 2.26 -5.87
C HIS A 122 -11.94 2.78 -7.20
N ASP A 123 -11.75 4.09 -7.36
CA ASP A 123 -11.21 4.77 -8.55
C ASP A 123 -9.81 5.37 -8.35
N GLY A 124 -9.07 4.94 -7.31
CA GLY A 124 -7.72 5.44 -7.04
C GLY A 124 -7.68 6.87 -6.47
N ARG A 125 -8.77 7.31 -5.83
CA ARG A 125 -8.79 8.51 -4.98
C ARG A 125 -8.34 8.15 -3.57
N VAL A 126 -7.34 8.84 -3.05
CA VAL A 126 -6.71 8.51 -1.77
C VAL A 126 -7.47 9.05 -0.56
N ASP A 127 -8.39 9.99 -0.76
CA ASP A 127 -9.13 10.70 0.29
C ASP A 127 -10.65 10.48 0.25
N ASP A 128 -11.13 9.48 -0.49
CA ASP A 128 -12.56 9.18 -0.61
C ASP A 128 -13.06 8.28 0.53
N GLU A 129 -12.24 7.35 1.00
CA GLU A 129 -12.60 6.41 2.06
C GLU A 129 -11.39 6.09 2.95
N THR A 130 -11.61 5.90 4.24
CA THR A 130 -10.64 5.27 5.13
C THR A 130 -11.35 4.48 6.22
N SER A 131 -10.76 3.35 6.58
CA SER A 131 -11.26 2.47 7.63
C SER A 131 -12.70 1.98 7.41
N GLY A 132 -13.15 1.82 6.16
CA GLY A 132 -14.54 1.49 5.85
C GLY A 132 -15.54 2.66 5.98
N LEU A 133 -15.05 3.89 6.13
CA LEU A 133 -15.82 5.12 6.28
C LEU A 133 -15.58 6.05 5.10
N GLU A 134 -16.66 6.57 4.51
CA GLU A 134 -16.59 7.62 3.51
C GLU A 134 -15.97 8.90 4.10
N LYS A 135 -15.38 9.73 3.23
CA LYS A 135 -14.80 11.04 3.57
C LYS A 135 -15.77 11.91 4.38
N SER A 136 -17.03 11.95 3.98
CA SER A 136 -18.12 12.67 4.66
C SER A 136 -18.24 12.26 6.14
N SER A 137 -18.22 10.96 6.41
CA SER A 137 -18.31 10.40 7.75
C SER A 137 -17.07 10.68 8.59
N VAL A 138 -15.88 10.62 8.00
CA VAL A 138 -14.63 11.00 8.68
C VAL A 138 -14.64 12.48 9.08
N GLN A 139 -15.10 13.35 8.18
CA GLN A 139 -15.27 14.77 8.47
C GLN A 139 -16.35 15.03 9.53
N ALA A 140 -17.43 14.25 9.56
CA ALA A 140 -18.46 14.32 10.58
C ALA A 140 -17.92 13.93 11.97
N ILE A 141 -17.06 12.90 12.04
CA ILE A 141 -16.34 12.51 13.26
C ILE A 141 -15.45 13.64 13.75
N ALA A 142 -14.61 14.22 12.87
CA ALA A 142 -13.76 15.35 13.20
C ALA A 142 -14.58 16.55 13.70
N ALA A 143 -15.68 16.89 13.02
CA ALA A 143 -16.58 17.96 13.46
C ALA A 143 -17.19 17.68 14.84
N ARG A 144 -17.53 16.42 15.15
CA ARG A 144 -18.04 16.03 16.47
C ARG A 144 -16.97 16.13 17.56
N MET A 145 -15.73 15.74 17.28
CA MET A 145 -14.60 15.89 18.21
C MET A 145 -14.30 17.37 18.47
N SER A 146 -14.34 18.20 17.42
CA SER A 146 -14.18 19.66 17.53
C SER A 146 -15.27 20.30 18.38
N ALA A 147 -16.55 19.94 18.16
CA ALA A 147 -17.67 20.43 18.95
C ALA A 147 -17.58 20.05 20.45
N ARG A 148 -16.77 19.05 20.78
CA ARG A 148 -16.48 18.62 22.15
C ARG A 148 -15.18 19.19 22.70
N GLU A 149 -14.47 20.02 21.94
CA GLU A 149 -13.17 20.60 22.33
C GLU A 149 -12.16 19.51 22.75
N MET A 150 -12.16 18.38 22.05
CA MET A 150 -11.27 17.26 22.38
C MET A 150 -9.80 17.59 22.10
N THR A 151 -8.93 17.01 22.91
CA THR A 151 -7.47 17.05 22.69
C THR A 151 -6.87 15.66 22.82
N VAL A 152 -5.74 15.46 22.14
CA VAL A 152 -5.12 14.15 21.97
C VAL A 152 -3.59 14.25 22.06
N GLY A 153 -2.97 13.34 22.81
CA GLY A 153 -1.51 13.22 22.86
C GLY A 153 -0.91 12.65 21.56
N ALA A 154 -1.38 11.48 21.14
CA ALA A 154 -0.95 10.84 19.90
C ALA A 154 -2.11 10.31 19.06
N MET A 155 -1.94 10.30 17.74
CA MET A 155 -2.93 9.78 16.79
C MET A 155 -2.33 8.65 15.96
N VAL A 156 -3.08 7.58 15.78
CA VAL A 156 -2.69 6.44 14.94
C VAL A 156 -3.81 6.16 13.93
N PHE A 157 -3.49 6.33 12.66
CA PHE A 157 -4.36 6.02 11.54
C PHE A 157 -3.96 4.68 10.92
N GLY A 158 -4.81 3.68 11.12
CA GLY A 158 -4.51 2.28 10.87
C GLY A 158 -5.14 1.71 9.59
N SER A 159 -5.00 2.37 8.46
CA SER A 159 -5.55 1.94 7.17
C SER A 159 -4.77 2.54 6.01
N CYS A 160 -4.76 1.90 4.84
CA CYS A 160 -4.09 2.45 3.65
C CYS A 160 -4.65 3.83 3.30
N TYR A 161 -3.78 4.71 2.78
CA TYR A 161 -4.08 6.12 2.42
C TYR A 161 -4.61 7.02 3.55
N SER A 162 -4.66 6.53 4.78
CA SER A 162 -5.19 7.29 5.91
C SER A 162 -4.44 8.58 6.23
N ALA A 163 -3.18 8.72 5.80
CA ALA A 163 -2.43 9.97 5.90
C ALA A 163 -3.11 11.13 5.17
N ALA A 164 -3.92 10.86 4.15
CA ALA A 164 -4.70 11.86 3.43
C ALA A 164 -5.70 12.62 4.34
N PHE A 165 -6.15 11.97 5.41
CA PHE A 165 -7.11 12.53 6.38
C PHE A 165 -6.44 13.19 7.58
N SER A 166 -5.10 13.22 7.64
CA SER A 166 -4.35 13.80 8.76
C SER A 166 -4.78 15.23 9.08
N ASN A 167 -5.05 16.04 8.05
CA ASN A 167 -5.42 17.44 8.20
C ASN A 167 -6.76 17.65 8.93
N ASP A 168 -7.70 16.70 8.83
CA ASP A 168 -8.98 16.79 9.53
C ASP A 168 -8.82 16.62 11.06
N PHE A 169 -7.76 15.94 11.50
CA PHE A 169 -7.55 15.59 12.91
C PHE A 169 -6.40 16.33 13.59
N ARG A 170 -5.45 16.90 12.85
CA ARG A 170 -4.35 17.72 13.42
C ARG A 170 -4.79 18.75 14.47
N PRO A 171 -5.92 19.47 14.32
CA PRO A 171 -6.32 20.46 15.33
C PRO A 171 -6.56 19.91 16.74
N PHE A 172 -6.75 18.59 16.90
CA PHE A 172 -6.92 17.99 18.23
C PHE A 172 -5.60 17.56 18.87
N LEU A 173 -4.49 17.54 18.13
CA LEU A 173 -3.18 17.21 18.73
C LEU A 173 -2.73 18.34 19.66
N ILE A 174 -2.19 17.96 20.82
CA ILE A 174 -1.42 18.88 21.66
C ILE A 174 -0.14 19.32 20.94
N GLU A 175 0.51 20.39 21.40
CA GLU A 175 1.67 21.00 20.75
C GLU A 175 2.81 20.00 20.52
N GLU A 176 3.13 19.18 21.52
CA GLU A 176 4.13 18.10 21.46
C GLU A 176 3.57 16.77 20.91
N GLY A 177 2.35 16.80 20.37
CA GLY A 177 1.64 15.62 19.91
C GLY A 177 2.22 15.04 18.63
N VAL A 178 1.98 13.74 18.42
CA VAL A 178 2.46 13.01 17.25
C VAL A 178 1.33 12.27 16.55
N MET A 179 1.42 12.21 15.23
CA MET A 179 0.50 11.46 14.37
C MET A 179 1.27 10.42 13.58
N PHE A 180 0.63 9.27 13.40
CA PHE A 180 1.09 8.18 12.56
C PHE A 180 0.01 7.78 11.56
N GLY A 181 0.38 7.57 10.30
CA GLY A 181 -0.56 7.11 9.28
C GLY A 181 0.13 6.45 8.09
N ASP A 182 -0.67 6.03 7.11
CA ASP A 182 -0.23 5.31 5.91
C ASP A 182 -0.56 6.06 4.62
N SER A 183 0.33 6.03 3.64
CA SER A 183 0.18 6.67 2.33
C SER A 183 -0.15 5.72 1.19
N VAL A 184 0.07 4.39 1.32
CA VAL A 184 -0.16 3.45 0.20
C VAL A 184 -0.34 1.96 0.59
N GLU A 185 0.19 1.51 1.73
CA GLU A 185 0.22 0.06 2.06
C GLU A 185 -0.96 -0.40 2.92
N CYS A 186 -1.46 -1.61 2.63
CA CYS A 186 -2.33 -2.39 3.50
C CYS A 186 -1.47 -3.35 4.35
N GLY A 187 -1.43 -3.18 5.68
CA GLY A 187 -0.59 -4.03 6.54
C GLY A 187 -0.93 -3.88 8.03
N HIS A 188 -0.01 -4.31 8.91
CA HIS A 188 -0.17 -4.16 10.36
C HIS A 188 -0.46 -2.69 10.71
N ASN A 189 -1.69 -2.45 11.16
CA ASN A 189 -2.29 -1.12 11.33
C ASN A 189 -2.02 -0.49 12.71
N GLY A 190 -1.28 -1.19 13.57
CA GLY A 190 -0.90 -0.73 14.90
C GLY A 190 -1.95 -0.97 15.98
N PHE A 191 -3.08 -1.63 15.68
CA PHE A 191 -4.11 -1.89 16.69
C PHE A 191 -3.60 -2.78 17.84
N ASP A 192 -2.93 -3.88 17.51
CA ASP A 192 -2.36 -4.79 18.51
C ASP A 192 -1.26 -4.09 19.34
N ASN A 193 -0.49 -3.18 18.72
CA ASN A 193 0.49 -2.34 19.43
C ASN A 193 -0.18 -1.40 20.44
N LEU A 194 -1.28 -0.75 20.03
CA LEU A 194 -2.05 0.12 20.90
C LEU A 194 -2.65 -0.65 22.07
N ALA A 195 -3.28 -1.79 21.81
CA ALA A 195 -3.86 -2.61 22.86
C ALA A 195 -2.81 -3.13 23.85
N ARG A 196 -1.65 -3.58 23.33
CA ARG A 196 -0.48 -3.95 24.13
C ARG A 196 -0.01 -2.77 24.98
N TRP A 197 0.13 -1.59 24.40
CA TRP A 197 0.59 -0.39 25.10
C TRP A 197 -0.38 0.06 26.20
N LEU A 198 -1.69 0.08 25.93
CA LEU A 198 -2.72 0.40 26.93
C LEU A 198 -2.79 -0.63 28.05
N GLY A 199 -2.50 -1.90 27.73
CA GLY A 199 -2.48 -2.99 28.68
C GLY A 199 -1.25 -3.03 29.58
N ASP A 200 -0.18 -2.31 29.22
CA ASP A 200 1.12 -2.35 29.89
C ASP A 200 1.22 -1.26 30.97
N PRO A 201 1.47 -1.60 32.24
CA PRO A 201 1.75 -0.62 33.28
C PRO A 201 3.10 0.08 33.09
N GLU A 202 4.01 -0.52 32.32
CA GLU A 202 5.30 0.07 31.95
C GLU A 202 5.12 0.87 30.65
N ASP A 203 5.77 2.03 30.55
CA ASP A 203 5.74 2.88 29.35
C ASP A 203 6.65 2.32 28.25
N LYS A 204 6.35 1.10 27.80
CA LYS A 204 7.07 0.45 26.71
C LYS A 204 6.90 1.22 25.40
N PRO A 205 7.88 1.16 24.50
CA PRO A 205 7.74 1.69 23.14
C PRO A 205 6.51 1.11 22.43
N PHE A 206 5.87 1.92 21.59
CA PHE A 206 4.68 1.53 20.83
C PHE A 206 4.99 0.33 19.91
N PHE A 207 6.07 0.44 19.12
CA PHE A 207 6.65 -0.68 18.38
C PHE A 207 7.81 -1.30 19.15
N SER A 208 7.88 -2.62 19.22
CA SER A 208 9.03 -3.36 19.75
C SER A 208 10.21 -3.34 18.78
N ASP A 209 11.42 -3.55 19.30
CA ASP A 209 12.62 -3.67 18.47
C ASP A 209 12.53 -4.79 17.43
N GLU A 210 11.82 -5.88 17.76
CA GLU A 210 11.61 -6.99 16.84
C GLU A 210 10.67 -6.60 15.70
N GLU A 211 9.57 -5.91 16.01
CA GLU A 211 8.66 -5.35 14.99
C GLU A 211 9.40 -4.36 14.09
N ILE A 212 10.18 -3.42 14.64
CA ILE A 212 10.98 -2.46 13.85
C ILE A 212 11.99 -3.19 12.96
N LYS A 213 12.67 -4.21 13.48
CA LYS A 213 13.62 -5.01 12.69
C LYS A 213 12.93 -5.84 11.61
N SER A 214 11.67 -6.21 11.81
CA SER A 214 10.89 -6.99 10.83
C SER A 214 10.57 -6.18 9.57
N TYR A 215 10.49 -4.84 9.68
CA TYR A 215 10.36 -3.89 8.56
C TYR A 215 11.69 -3.59 7.85
N ARG A 216 12.73 -4.39 8.07
CA ARG A 216 13.94 -4.34 7.22
C ARG A 216 13.73 -5.28 6.06
N ILE A 217 14.09 -4.85 4.84
CA ILE A 217 13.98 -5.70 3.65
C ILE A 217 14.74 -7.00 3.90
N LYS A 218 14.03 -8.12 3.79
CA LYS A 218 14.63 -9.45 3.83
C LYS A 218 15.22 -9.76 2.47
N ILE A 219 16.22 -10.64 2.46
CA ILE A 219 16.82 -11.07 1.19
C ILE A 219 15.80 -11.74 0.26
N SER A 220 14.77 -12.38 0.83
CA SER A 220 13.63 -12.93 0.10
C SER A 220 12.84 -11.87 -0.67
N ASP A 221 12.75 -10.65 -0.14
CA ASP A 221 11.98 -9.56 -0.74
C ASP A 221 12.79 -8.94 -1.89
N ILE A 222 14.11 -8.80 -1.71
CA ILE A 222 15.06 -8.44 -2.79
C ILE A 222 14.97 -9.47 -3.92
N ARG A 223 14.98 -10.76 -3.58
CA ARG A 223 14.83 -11.84 -4.56
C ARG A 223 13.49 -11.77 -5.30
N ALA A 224 12.39 -11.53 -4.59
CA ALA A 224 11.07 -11.40 -5.21
C ALA A 224 11.04 -10.24 -6.23
N ARG A 225 11.50 -9.04 -5.83
CA ARG A 225 11.60 -7.88 -6.73
C ARG A 225 12.54 -8.13 -7.91
N PHE A 226 13.68 -8.77 -7.66
CA PHE A 226 14.59 -9.13 -8.73
C PHE A 226 13.95 -10.10 -9.71
N ASN A 227 13.21 -11.09 -9.24
CA ASN A 227 12.51 -12.05 -10.09
C ASN A 227 11.31 -11.42 -10.83
N GLU A 228 10.66 -10.41 -10.25
CA GLU A 228 9.65 -9.61 -10.96
C GLU A 228 10.28 -8.88 -12.15
N ILE A 229 11.49 -8.34 -11.97
CA ILE A 229 12.24 -7.70 -13.05
C ILE A 229 12.77 -8.76 -14.02
N ALA A 230 13.62 -9.68 -13.59
CA ALA A 230 14.33 -10.64 -14.44
C ALA A 230 13.44 -11.75 -15.04
N GLY A 231 12.33 -12.09 -14.39
CA GLY A 231 11.55 -13.29 -14.70
C GLY A 231 12.21 -14.58 -14.17
N ILE A 232 11.59 -15.74 -14.46
CA ILE A 232 12.17 -17.06 -14.19
C ILE A 232 12.45 -17.72 -15.55
N ALA A 233 13.72 -17.78 -15.91
CA ALA A 233 14.20 -18.48 -17.11
C ALA A 233 14.54 -19.95 -16.76
N PRO A 234 13.81 -20.96 -17.28
CA PRO A 234 14.03 -22.37 -16.95
C PRO A 234 15.46 -22.85 -17.20
N GLU A 235 16.10 -22.37 -18.27
CA GLU A 235 17.46 -22.70 -18.65
C GLU A 235 18.50 -22.16 -17.67
N ILE A 236 18.28 -20.95 -17.13
CA ILE A 236 19.14 -20.39 -16.09
C ILE A 236 18.88 -21.10 -14.77
N ASP A 237 17.62 -21.37 -14.44
CA ASP A 237 17.27 -22.10 -13.23
C ASP A 237 17.90 -23.50 -13.20
N ASP A 238 17.95 -24.17 -14.36
CA ASP A 238 18.62 -25.45 -14.55
C ASP A 238 20.13 -25.33 -14.40
N GLN A 239 20.76 -24.32 -14.99
CA GLN A 239 22.19 -24.06 -14.79
C GLN A 239 22.51 -23.79 -13.30
N HIS A 240 21.68 -23.02 -12.61
CA HIS A 240 21.83 -22.74 -11.19
C HIS A 240 21.58 -23.98 -10.33
N LEU A 241 20.68 -24.86 -10.75
CA LEU A 241 20.45 -26.15 -10.10
C LEU A 241 21.66 -27.08 -10.23
N LEU A 242 22.32 -27.10 -11.39
CA LEU A 242 23.57 -27.84 -11.59
C LEU A 242 24.68 -27.33 -10.65
N HIS A 243 24.84 -26.00 -10.57
CA HIS A 243 25.81 -25.39 -9.67
C HIS A 243 25.53 -25.71 -8.20
N ALA A 244 24.26 -25.63 -7.77
CA ALA A 244 23.87 -25.97 -6.40
C ALA A 244 24.06 -27.45 -6.08
N TYR A 245 23.79 -28.34 -7.04
CA TYR A 245 24.05 -29.76 -6.89
C TYR A 245 25.54 -30.02 -6.72
N ALA A 246 26.37 -29.46 -7.60
CA ALA A 246 27.83 -29.55 -7.52
C ALA A 246 28.38 -29.04 -6.19
N ASP A 247 27.95 -27.86 -5.74
CA ASP A 247 28.37 -27.26 -4.47
C ASP A 247 27.99 -28.14 -3.27
N TYR A 248 26.76 -28.67 -3.26
CA TYR A 248 26.27 -29.51 -2.19
C TYR A 248 26.92 -30.91 -2.14
N THR A 249 27.17 -31.53 -3.29
CA THR A 249 27.72 -32.89 -3.37
C THR A 249 29.25 -32.93 -3.46
N GLY A 250 29.90 -31.81 -3.78
CA GLY A 250 31.32 -31.73 -4.06
C GLY A 250 31.72 -32.31 -5.43
N GLU A 251 30.76 -32.50 -6.34
CA GLU A 251 31.02 -32.96 -7.70
C GLU A 251 31.47 -31.80 -8.60
N GLU A 252 32.25 -32.10 -9.64
CA GLU A 252 32.66 -31.09 -10.64
C GLU A 252 31.46 -30.71 -11.53
N PRO A 253 31.12 -29.42 -11.70
CA PRO A 253 29.98 -29.01 -12.53
C PRO A 253 30.04 -29.53 -13.98
N GLU A 254 31.25 -29.68 -14.53
CA GLU A 254 31.49 -30.03 -15.93
C GLU A 254 31.10 -31.47 -16.29
N ILE A 255 30.94 -32.35 -15.30
CA ILE A 255 30.54 -33.75 -15.50
C ILE A 255 29.04 -33.97 -15.25
N LEU A 256 28.32 -32.95 -14.78
CA LEU A 256 26.90 -33.04 -14.48
C LEU A 256 26.05 -32.76 -15.72
N THR A 257 24.93 -33.48 -15.82
CA THR A 257 23.84 -33.12 -16.76
C THR A 257 22.56 -32.86 -15.99
N ILE A 258 21.72 -31.98 -16.50
CA ILE A 258 20.48 -31.59 -15.82
C ILE A 258 19.54 -32.79 -15.64
N GLU A 259 19.48 -33.71 -16.61
CA GLU A 259 18.66 -34.91 -16.48
C GLU A 259 19.18 -35.83 -15.37
N ASN A 260 20.49 -36.00 -15.26
CA ASN A 260 21.09 -36.84 -14.22
C ASN A 260 20.86 -36.25 -12.82
N VAL A 261 21.02 -34.93 -12.67
CA VAL A 261 20.75 -34.21 -11.41
C VAL A 261 19.27 -34.32 -11.02
N ARG A 262 18.34 -34.03 -11.94
CA ARG A 262 16.89 -34.16 -11.68
C ARG A 262 16.51 -35.59 -11.33
N LEU A 263 17.08 -36.60 -12.00
CA LEU A 263 16.85 -38.02 -11.68
C LEU A 263 17.39 -38.39 -10.29
N ALA A 264 18.57 -37.89 -9.91
CA ALA A 264 19.16 -38.13 -8.60
C ALA A 264 18.32 -37.51 -7.48
N MET A 265 17.90 -36.25 -7.66
CA MET A 265 17.02 -35.52 -6.73
C MET A 265 15.65 -36.19 -6.61
N ALA A 266 15.02 -36.59 -7.72
CA ALA A 266 13.72 -37.25 -7.71
C ALA A 266 13.73 -38.59 -6.96
N ARG A 267 14.88 -39.28 -6.94
CA ARG A 267 15.05 -40.57 -6.23
C ARG A 267 15.39 -40.40 -4.74
N ASN A 268 15.76 -39.20 -4.30
CA ASN A 268 16.21 -38.93 -2.95
C ASN A 268 15.66 -37.58 -2.45
N LYS A 269 14.50 -37.61 -1.79
CA LYS A 269 13.84 -36.41 -1.28
C LYS A 269 14.74 -35.56 -0.35
N PRO A 270 15.44 -36.12 0.65
CA PRO A 270 16.38 -35.34 1.45
C PRO A 270 17.46 -34.62 0.63
N LEU A 271 18.00 -35.27 -0.40
CA LEU A 271 18.95 -34.64 -1.33
C LEU A 271 18.29 -33.51 -2.13
N ASN A 272 17.09 -33.74 -2.65
CA ASN A 272 16.33 -32.72 -3.36
C ASN A 272 16.12 -31.47 -2.50
N ASP A 273 15.62 -31.64 -1.28
CA ASP A 273 15.32 -30.54 -0.37
C ASP A 273 16.62 -29.77 -0.01
N ALA A 274 17.72 -30.48 0.21
CA ALA A 274 19.01 -29.86 0.52
C ALA A 274 19.65 -29.11 -0.66
N VAL A 275 19.55 -29.65 -1.88
CA VAL A 275 20.07 -28.99 -3.09
C VAL A 275 19.24 -27.75 -3.43
N LEU A 276 17.91 -27.80 -3.28
CA LEU A 276 17.05 -26.63 -3.49
C LEU A 276 17.32 -25.54 -2.45
N ALA A 277 17.55 -25.91 -1.19
CA ALA A 277 17.99 -24.98 -0.15
C ALA A 277 19.35 -24.36 -0.49
N CYS A 278 20.34 -25.17 -0.89
CA CYS A 278 21.65 -24.71 -1.33
C CYS A 278 21.56 -23.74 -2.52
N LYS A 279 20.74 -24.04 -3.54
CA LYS A 279 20.48 -23.13 -4.67
C LYS A 279 19.98 -21.77 -4.20
N THR A 280 19.02 -21.79 -3.28
CA THR A 280 18.45 -20.59 -2.68
C THR A 280 19.49 -19.80 -1.89
N ASP A 281 20.29 -20.47 -1.06
CA ASP A 281 21.33 -19.86 -0.24
C ASP A 281 22.45 -19.23 -1.07
N LEU A 282 22.88 -19.89 -2.15
CA LEU A 282 23.88 -19.37 -3.09
C LEU A 282 23.38 -18.08 -3.77
N PHE A 283 22.13 -18.08 -4.22
CA PHE A 283 21.54 -16.92 -4.88
C PHE A 283 21.34 -15.77 -3.89
N ASP A 284 20.78 -16.03 -2.70
CA ASP A 284 20.61 -15.04 -1.63
C ASP A 284 21.95 -14.47 -1.14
N GLY A 285 22.99 -15.30 -1.11
CA GLY A 285 24.36 -14.90 -0.83
C GLY A 285 24.86 -13.86 -1.83
N GLN A 286 24.68 -14.11 -3.13
CA GLN A 286 25.06 -13.14 -4.17
C GLN A 286 24.20 -11.89 -4.15
N LEU A 287 22.87 -12.00 -4.01
CA LEU A 287 21.96 -10.86 -3.92
C LEU A 287 22.36 -9.92 -2.78
N ARG A 288 22.75 -10.49 -1.63
CA ARG A 288 23.18 -9.70 -0.46
C ARG A 288 24.46 -8.93 -0.74
N GLN A 289 25.44 -9.56 -1.37
CA GLN A 289 26.72 -8.90 -1.67
C GLN A 289 26.59 -7.89 -2.80
N TYR A 290 25.84 -8.24 -3.85
CA TYR A 290 25.52 -7.34 -4.94
C TYR A 290 24.82 -6.08 -4.44
N SER A 291 23.82 -6.25 -3.58
CA SER A 291 23.12 -5.14 -2.92
C SER A 291 24.06 -4.23 -2.12
N ASN A 292 25.02 -4.79 -1.38
CA ASN A 292 26.03 -3.99 -0.66
C ASN A 292 26.95 -3.22 -1.60
N ASP A 293 27.40 -3.85 -2.68
CA ASP A 293 28.27 -3.20 -3.67
C ASP A 293 27.53 -2.07 -4.39
N ILE A 294 26.25 -2.27 -4.75
CA ILE A 294 25.39 -1.25 -5.37
C ILE A 294 25.20 -0.06 -4.43
N LEU A 295 24.89 -0.31 -3.16
CA LEU A 295 24.80 0.74 -2.13
C LEU A 295 26.10 1.55 -2.01
N ALA A 296 27.25 0.90 -2.10
CA ALA A 296 28.55 1.56 -2.05
C ALA A 296 28.86 2.45 -3.26
N LEU A 297 28.12 2.34 -4.36
CA LEU A 297 28.24 3.23 -5.51
C LEU A 297 27.59 4.61 -5.26
N GLY A 298 26.70 4.73 -4.26
CA GLY A 298 25.94 5.94 -3.95
C GLY A 298 24.58 6.00 -4.68
N ALA A 299 23.88 7.13 -4.52
CA ALA A 299 22.63 7.38 -5.22
C ALA A 299 22.90 7.58 -6.73
N TYR A 300 22.11 6.91 -7.58
CA TYR A 300 22.16 7.01 -9.04
C TYR A 300 23.52 6.64 -9.67
N PRO A 301 24.01 5.40 -9.48
CA PRO A 301 25.23 4.95 -10.12
C PRO A 301 25.08 4.93 -11.65
N SER A 302 26.12 5.30 -12.40
CA SER A 302 26.09 5.18 -13.85
C SER A 302 26.01 3.72 -14.30
N THR A 303 25.39 3.46 -15.45
CA THR A 303 25.26 2.11 -16.02
C THR A 303 26.60 1.39 -16.15
N ALA A 304 27.67 2.12 -16.52
CA ALA A 304 29.02 1.55 -16.59
C ALA A 304 29.46 0.94 -15.25
N ARG A 305 29.22 1.64 -14.14
CA ARG A 305 29.55 1.14 -12.80
C ARG A 305 28.62 0.02 -12.36
N LEU A 306 27.34 0.09 -12.72
CA LEU A 306 26.38 -1.00 -12.47
C LEU A 306 26.85 -2.29 -13.15
N ARG A 307 27.19 -2.23 -14.44
CA ARG A 307 27.74 -3.36 -15.21
C ARG A 307 28.99 -3.96 -14.57
N GLU A 308 29.95 -3.11 -14.18
CA GLU A 308 31.17 -3.55 -13.50
C GLU A 308 30.88 -4.34 -12.21
N VAL A 309 29.86 -3.93 -11.47
CA VAL A 309 29.44 -4.63 -10.25
C VAL A 309 28.68 -5.92 -10.60
N THR A 310 27.73 -5.89 -11.54
CA THR A 310 26.94 -7.06 -11.95
C THR A 310 27.82 -8.23 -12.38
N ILE A 311 28.90 -7.96 -13.14
CA ILE A 311 29.84 -8.98 -13.64
C ILE A 311 30.48 -9.81 -12.50
N LYS A 312 30.60 -9.25 -11.29
CA LYS A 312 31.18 -9.96 -10.14
C LYS A 312 30.29 -11.07 -9.59
N TYR A 313 29.00 -11.09 -9.94
CA TYR A 313 27.99 -11.97 -9.35
C TYR A 313 27.33 -12.82 -10.45
N PRO A 314 27.91 -14.00 -10.78
CA PRO A 314 27.52 -14.78 -11.95
C PRO A 314 26.03 -15.15 -12.00
N LEU A 315 25.42 -15.51 -10.86
CA LEU A 315 24.00 -15.92 -10.85
C LEU A 315 23.08 -14.73 -11.16
N ILE A 316 23.45 -13.53 -10.69
CA ILE A 316 22.70 -12.30 -10.97
C ILE A 316 22.94 -11.86 -12.41
N ARG A 317 24.21 -11.88 -12.86
CA ARG A 317 24.60 -11.55 -14.22
C ARG A 317 23.86 -12.42 -15.23
N ASP A 318 23.79 -13.73 -15.02
CA ASP A 318 23.14 -14.65 -15.97
C ASP A 318 21.66 -14.26 -16.16
N TYR A 319 20.95 -13.91 -15.07
CA TYR A 319 19.57 -13.38 -15.17
C TYR A 319 19.50 -11.99 -15.82
N VAL A 320 20.44 -11.08 -15.52
CA VAL A 320 20.49 -9.74 -16.13
C VAL A 320 20.76 -9.82 -17.64
N ASP A 321 21.69 -10.67 -18.06
CA ASP A 321 22.02 -10.90 -19.46
C ASP A 321 20.83 -11.53 -20.20
N HIS A 322 20.12 -12.45 -19.56
CA HIS A 322 18.91 -13.03 -20.12
C HIS A 322 17.78 -12.01 -20.29
N ILE A 323 17.51 -11.16 -19.29
CA ILE A 323 16.47 -10.13 -19.47
C ILE A 323 16.84 -9.13 -20.55
N ILE A 324 18.13 -8.77 -20.67
CA ILE A 324 18.59 -7.97 -21.82
C ILE A 324 18.21 -8.71 -23.10
N ALA A 325 18.63 -9.96 -23.28
CA ALA A 325 18.36 -10.72 -24.50
C ALA A 325 16.85 -10.97 -24.78
N THR A 326 15.98 -10.95 -23.77
CA THR A 326 14.55 -11.25 -23.91
C THR A 326 13.62 -10.03 -23.81
N SER A 327 14.18 -8.82 -23.72
CA SER A 327 13.41 -7.58 -23.70
C SER A 327 13.51 -6.80 -25.01
N VAL A 328 12.58 -5.86 -25.20
CA VAL A 328 12.65 -4.81 -26.21
C VAL A 328 12.98 -3.46 -25.55
N PHE A 329 13.64 -2.59 -26.31
CA PHE A 329 14.08 -1.27 -25.86
C PHE A 329 13.53 -0.16 -26.75
N THR A 330 12.62 0.66 -26.22
CA THR A 330 11.85 1.63 -27.04
C THR A 330 12.71 2.68 -27.73
N ASP A 331 13.90 2.97 -27.21
CA ASP A 331 14.88 3.83 -27.88
C ASP A 331 15.40 3.29 -29.23
N ASN A 332 15.15 2.02 -29.55
CA ASN A 332 15.50 1.38 -30.82
C ASN A 332 14.28 1.11 -31.72
N GLU A 333 13.07 1.48 -31.30
CA GLU A 333 11.83 1.13 -32.00
C GLU A 333 11.78 1.70 -33.42
N GLU A 334 12.09 3.00 -33.60
CA GLU A 334 12.08 3.64 -34.92
C GLU A 334 13.06 2.95 -35.89
N VAL A 335 14.26 2.62 -35.41
CA VAL A 335 15.28 1.92 -36.21
C VAL A 335 14.78 0.55 -36.64
N PHE A 336 14.15 -0.19 -35.73
CA PHE A 336 13.55 -1.47 -36.03
C PHE A 336 12.43 -1.35 -37.09
N ILE A 337 11.53 -0.38 -36.96
CA ILE A 337 10.43 -0.15 -37.91
C ILE A 337 10.98 0.20 -39.30
N GLU A 338 11.99 1.06 -39.38
CA GLU A 338 12.65 1.42 -40.64
C GLU A 338 13.28 0.20 -41.32
N ASP A 339 14.02 -0.62 -40.56
CA ASP A 339 14.64 -1.83 -41.09
C ASP A 339 13.63 -2.91 -41.47
N LEU A 340 12.54 -3.05 -40.71
CA LEU A 340 11.44 -3.97 -41.01
C LEU A 340 10.78 -3.58 -42.33
N THR A 341 10.46 -2.30 -42.48
CA THR A 341 9.88 -1.73 -43.71
C THR A 341 10.80 -1.94 -44.91
N ARG A 342 12.10 -1.67 -44.74
CA ARG A 342 13.12 -1.87 -45.78
C ARG A 342 13.18 -3.33 -46.23
N HIS A 343 13.25 -4.27 -45.28
CA HIS A 343 13.38 -5.69 -45.57
C HIS A 343 12.11 -6.30 -46.19
N ILE A 344 10.92 -5.83 -45.82
CA ILE A 344 9.67 -6.21 -46.50
C ILE A 344 9.69 -5.74 -47.96
N GLY A 345 10.14 -4.51 -48.22
CA GLY A 345 10.29 -3.97 -49.57
C GLY A 345 11.34 -4.72 -50.43
N GLU A 346 12.41 -5.23 -49.82
CA GLU A 346 13.37 -6.12 -50.47
C GLU A 346 12.74 -7.46 -50.84
N TYR A 347 12.02 -8.08 -49.89
CA TYR A 347 11.34 -9.36 -50.10
C TYR A 347 10.31 -9.28 -51.24
N GLU A 348 9.50 -8.21 -51.27
CA GLU A 348 8.51 -7.94 -52.32
C GLU A 348 9.16 -7.87 -53.71
N LYS A 349 10.29 -7.16 -53.83
CA LYS A 349 11.04 -7.02 -55.09
C LYS A 349 11.63 -8.35 -55.57
N GLU A 350 12.11 -9.18 -54.64
CA GLU A 350 12.72 -10.48 -54.95
C GLU A 350 11.69 -11.53 -55.36
N ARG A 351 10.53 -11.55 -54.71
CA ARG A 351 9.50 -12.59 -54.93
C ARG A 351 8.45 -12.22 -55.96
N GLN A 352 8.24 -10.92 -56.22
CA GLN A 352 7.19 -10.41 -57.11
C GLN A 352 5.83 -11.09 -56.88
N PRO A 353 5.33 -11.11 -55.63
CA PRO A 353 4.06 -11.76 -55.33
C PRO A 353 2.92 -11.10 -56.10
N GLY A 354 1.93 -11.90 -56.52
CA GLY A 354 0.72 -11.35 -57.16
C GLY A 354 -0.10 -10.50 -56.19
N GLU A 355 -0.93 -9.58 -56.69
CA GLU A 355 -1.78 -8.67 -55.86
C GLU A 355 -2.72 -9.42 -54.89
N GLU A 356 -3.03 -10.69 -55.17
CA GLU A 356 -3.89 -11.55 -54.33
C GLU A 356 -3.14 -12.65 -53.57
N GLU A 357 -1.80 -12.71 -53.67
CA GLU A 357 -1.00 -13.75 -53.01
C GLU A 357 -0.87 -13.50 -51.51
N ILE A 358 -1.10 -14.53 -50.70
CA ILE A 358 -0.89 -14.50 -49.24
C ILE A 358 0.59 -14.82 -48.98
N VAL A 359 1.29 -13.89 -48.34
CA VAL A 359 2.77 -13.93 -48.28
C VAL A 359 3.33 -14.03 -46.85
N THR A 360 2.45 -14.07 -45.86
CA THR A 360 2.77 -13.93 -44.44
C THR A 360 3.81 -14.92 -43.92
N GLU A 361 3.61 -16.23 -44.08
CA GLU A 361 4.57 -17.21 -43.53
C GLU A 361 5.95 -17.12 -44.20
N GLY A 362 6.00 -16.95 -45.53
CA GLY A 362 7.26 -16.81 -46.27
C GLY A 362 8.01 -15.53 -45.92
N LEU A 363 7.27 -14.44 -45.72
CA LEU A 363 7.82 -13.15 -45.29
C LEU A 363 8.43 -13.26 -43.90
N PHE A 364 7.72 -13.83 -42.91
CA PHE A 364 8.26 -13.93 -41.55
C PHE A 364 9.46 -14.87 -41.44
N HIS A 365 9.55 -15.92 -42.27
CA HIS A 365 10.78 -16.72 -42.36
C HIS A 365 11.95 -15.89 -42.88
N TYR A 366 11.73 -15.09 -43.93
CA TYR A 366 12.76 -14.18 -44.44
C TYR A 366 13.18 -13.14 -43.41
N LEU A 367 12.22 -12.51 -42.72
CA LEU A 367 12.51 -11.49 -41.72
C LEU A 367 13.26 -12.06 -40.52
N ALA A 368 12.96 -13.30 -40.09
CA ALA A 368 13.70 -13.97 -39.02
C ALA A 368 15.20 -14.15 -39.32
N ASP A 369 15.58 -14.27 -40.61
CA ASP A 369 16.98 -14.32 -41.03
C ASP A 369 17.65 -12.94 -41.07
N LYS A 370 16.85 -11.86 -41.22
CA LYS A 370 17.33 -10.47 -41.28
C LYS A 370 17.46 -9.82 -39.91
N PHE A 371 16.72 -10.34 -38.94
CA PHE A 371 16.76 -9.94 -37.54
C PHE A 371 17.34 -11.08 -36.69
N PRO A 372 18.67 -11.32 -36.76
CA PRO A 372 19.29 -12.40 -36.00
C PRO A 372 19.53 -12.04 -34.53
N ASP A 373 19.55 -10.74 -34.21
CA ASP A 373 19.74 -10.24 -32.86
C ASP A 373 18.52 -10.55 -31.98
N PRO A 374 18.70 -11.00 -30.72
CA PRO A 374 17.59 -11.29 -29.82
C PRO A 374 16.59 -10.13 -29.66
N HIS A 375 17.06 -8.88 -29.60
CA HIS A 375 16.18 -7.72 -29.46
C HIS A 375 15.29 -7.53 -30.68
N ASP A 376 15.87 -7.60 -31.87
CA ASP A 376 15.12 -7.47 -33.12
C ASP A 376 14.14 -8.63 -33.32
N ARG A 377 14.48 -9.83 -32.85
CA ARG A 377 13.56 -10.99 -32.87
C ARG A 377 12.36 -10.78 -31.97
N ASN A 378 12.56 -10.16 -30.82
CA ASN A 378 11.49 -9.84 -29.88
C ASN A 378 10.54 -8.82 -30.50
N TYR A 379 11.09 -7.74 -31.09
CA TYR A 379 10.31 -6.78 -31.85
C TYR A 379 9.55 -7.43 -33.02
N LEU A 380 10.20 -8.32 -33.78
CA LEU A 380 9.57 -9.05 -34.88
C LEU A 380 8.43 -9.96 -34.38
N ALA A 381 8.57 -10.57 -33.20
CA ALA A 381 7.51 -11.37 -32.60
C ALA A 381 6.29 -10.53 -32.20
N ILE A 382 6.52 -9.34 -31.62
CA ILE A 382 5.46 -8.38 -31.30
C ILE A 382 4.78 -7.88 -32.59
N ALA A 383 5.56 -7.44 -33.57
CA ALA A 383 5.04 -6.98 -34.86
C ALA A 383 4.21 -8.07 -35.56
N LYS A 384 4.69 -9.33 -35.55
CA LYS A 384 3.93 -10.47 -36.09
C LYS A 384 2.60 -10.67 -35.40
N TYR A 385 2.56 -10.55 -34.08
CA TYR A 385 1.34 -10.66 -33.29
C TYR A 385 0.35 -9.54 -33.63
N LEU A 386 0.82 -8.29 -33.65
CA LEU A 386 0.01 -7.11 -33.93
C LEU A 386 -0.58 -7.15 -35.36
N CYS A 387 0.24 -7.52 -36.35
CA CYS A 387 -0.24 -7.70 -37.72
C CYS A 387 -1.28 -8.82 -37.86
N ALA A 388 -1.11 -9.93 -37.12
CA ALA A 388 -2.10 -11.00 -37.10
C ALA A 388 -3.43 -10.54 -36.46
N SER A 389 -3.36 -9.75 -35.39
CA SER A 389 -4.52 -9.15 -34.73
C SER A 389 -5.25 -8.13 -35.61
N ALA A 390 -4.50 -7.40 -36.43
CA ALA A 390 -5.03 -6.48 -37.45
C ALA A 390 -5.53 -7.19 -38.73
N MET A 391 -5.45 -8.53 -38.79
CA MET A 391 -5.82 -9.34 -39.96
C MET A 391 -5.08 -8.93 -41.24
N CYS A 392 -3.83 -8.50 -41.12
CA CYS A 392 -2.97 -8.27 -42.28
C CYS A 392 -2.54 -9.62 -42.86
N ASP A 393 -2.96 -9.92 -44.09
CA ASP A 393 -2.64 -11.18 -44.79
C ASP A 393 -1.81 -10.96 -46.06
N ARG A 394 -1.80 -9.73 -46.59
CA ARG A 394 -1.12 -9.35 -47.84
C ARG A 394 0.00 -8.33 -47.60
N ILE A 395 1.07 -8.38 -48.39
CA ILE A 395 2.21 -7.44 -48.25
C ILE A 395 1.78 -5.97 -48.27
N GLY A 396 0.80 -5.60 -49.09
CA GLY A 396 0.26 -4.23 -49.12
C GLY A 396 -0.32 -3.82 -47.76
N GLU A 397 -1.19 -4.66 -47.18
CA GLU A 397 -1.80 -4.44 -45.86
C GLU A 397 -0.75 -4.40 -44.74
N TYR A 398 0.29 -5.22 -44.83
CA TYR A 398 1.44 -5.13 -43.91
C TYR A 398 2.14 -3.79 -44.01
N LYS A 399 2.43 -3.32 -45.22
CA LYS A 399 3.15 -2.05 -45.42
C LYS A 399 2.31 -0.86 -44.97
N ASP A 400 1.00 -0.88 -45.23
CA ASP A 400 0.08 0.13 -44.76
C ASP A 400 0.02 0.13 -43.22
N PHE A 401 -0.12 -1.04 -42.60
CA PHE A 401 -0.09 -1.17 -41.13
C PHE A 401 1.23 -0.69 -40.52
N LEU A 402 2.37 -1.01 -41.12
CA LEU A 402 3.67 -0.55 -40.62
C LEU A 402 3.87 0.95 -40.77
N ALA A 403 3.32 1.56 -41.81
CA ALA A 403 3.46 2.99 -42.08
C ALA A 403 2.52 3.85 -41.23
N ASP A 404 1.29 3.37 -40.99
CA ASP A 404 0.22 4.18 -40.42
C ASP A 404 -0.11 3.81 -38.96
N ASP A 405 0.10 2.55 -38.55
CA ASP A 405 -0.49 2.01 -37.31
C ASP A 405 0.52 1.35 -36.34
N LEU A 406 1.60 0.71 -36.80
CA LEU A 406 2.45 -0.14 -35.94
C LEU A 406 2.98 0.60 -34.71
N GLN A 407 3.45 1.84 -34.85
CA GLN A 407 3.97 2.64 -33.74
C GLN A 407 2.90 2.84 -32.65
N VAL A 408 1.66 3.16 -33.04
CA VAL A 408 0.53 3.32 -32.10
C VAL A 408 0.22 2.00 -31.39
N TYR A 409 0.33 0.87 -32.10
CA TYR A 409 0.10 -0.44 -31.52
C TYR A 409 1.24 -0.93 -30.63
N LEU A 410 2.48 -0.53 -30.90
CA LEU A 410 3.63 -0.79 -30.03
C LEU A 410 3.50 0.02 -28.74
N GLU A 411 3.12 1.30 -28.81
CA GLU A 411 2.82 2.12 -27.63
C GLU A 411 1.66 1.58 -26.78
N ALA A 412 0.73 0.85 -27.41
CA ALA A 412 -0.42 0.24 -26.74
C ALA A 412 -0.22 -1.25 -26.39
N TYR A 413 0.96 -1.82 -26.65
CA TYR A 413 1.23 -3.22 -26.40
C TYR A 413 1.23 -3.51 -24.89
N ASP A 414 0.43 -4.49 -24.47
CA ASP A 414 0.40 -4.97 -23.10
C ASP A 414 1.13 -6.31 -23.00
N PRO A 415 2.31 -6.37 -22.35
CA PRO A 415 3.05 -7.61 -22.18
C PRO A 415 2.31 -8.64 -21.32
N SER A 416 1.19 -8.29 -20.68
CA SER A 416 0.31 -9.21 -19.94
C SER A 416 -0.79 -9.84 -20.79
N ASP A 417 -0.92 -9.48 -22.08
CA ASP A 417 -1.91 -10.07 -22.99
C ASP A 417 -1.63 -11.57 -23.22
N ARG A 418 -2.50 -12.42 -22.66
CA ARG A 418 -2.41 -13.89 -22.72
C ARG A 418 -2.32 -14.48 -24.13
N TYR A 419 -2.69 -13.72 -25.16
CA TYR A 419 -2.64 -14.15 -26.56
C TYR A 419 -1.41 -13.64 -27.30
N GLY A 420 -0.76 -12.59 -26.78
CA GLY A 420 0.46 -12.00 -27.33
C GLY A 420 1.73 -12.65 -26.79
N PRO A 421 2.89 -12.32 -27.39
CA PRO A 421 4.17 -12.60 -26.76
C PRO A 421 4.21 -11.92 -25.38
N GLN A 422 4.96 -12.50 -24.45
CA GLN A 422 5.11 -12.00 -23.07
C GLN A 422 6.51 -11.39 -22.91
N ILE A 423 6.80 -10.35 -23.70
CA ILE A 423 8.13 -9.75 -23.82
C ILE A 423 8.16 -8.47 -23.01
N LYS A 424 9.17 -8.32 -22.14
CA LYS A 424 9.30 -7.10 -21.32
C LYS A 424 9.80 -5.93 -22.15
N GLU A 425 9.33 -4.76 -21.79
CA GLU A 425 9.71 -3.50 -22.43
C GLU A 425 10.42 -2.61 -21.42
N PHE A 426 11.53 -2.02 -21.85
CA PHE A 426 12.26 -1.00 -21.11
C PHE A 426 12.54 0.19 -22.03
N PRO A 427 12.67 1.43 -21.51
CA PRO A 427 13.00 2.56 -22.36
C PRO A 427 14.34 2.41 -23.08
N ASN A 428 15.34 1.90 -22.36
CA ASN A 428 16.68 1.63 -22.87
C ASN A 428 17.42 0.72 -21.88
N ILE A 429 18.64 0.32 -22.25
CA ILE A 429 19.47 -0.54 -21.40
C ILE A 429 19.88 0.13 -20.08
N ASP A 430 20.02 1.46 -20.03
CA ASP A 430 20.39 2.17 -18.81
C ASP A 430 19.26 2.06 -17.77
N GLU A 431 18.01 2.27 -18.19
CA GLU A 431 16.82 2.12 -17.35
C GLU A 431 16.64 0.70 -16.81
N LEU A 432 16.98 -0.33 -17.60
CA LEU A 432 16.98 -1.73 -17.11
C LEU A 432 17.98 -1.92 -15.98
N TYR A 433 19.22 -1.42 -16.14
CA TYR A 433 20.23 -1.52 -15.08
C TYR A 433 19.83 -0.72 -13.84
N GLN A 434 19.21 0.45 -14.01
CA GLN A 434 18.65 1.20 -12.88
C GLN A 434 17.55 0.41 -12.19
N ALA A 435 16.60 -0.17 -12.93
CA ALA A 435 15.54 -1.00 -12.36
C ALA A 435 16.11 -2.16 -11.53
N VAL A 436 17.15 -2.85 -12.04
CA VAL A 436 17.88 -3.89 -11.29
C VAL A 436 18.51 -3.33 -10.02
N ALA A 437 19.20 -2.18 -10.10
CA ALA A 437 19.82 -1.54 -8.94
C ALA A 437 18.78 -1.14 -7.88
N VAL A 438 17.60 -0.70 -8.31
CA VAL A 438 16.47 -0.34 -7.46
C VAL A 438 15.90 -1.55 -6.73
N ALA A 439 15.75 -2.69 -7.42
CA ALA A 439 15.34 -3.93 -6.76
C ALA A 439 16.33 -4.39 -5.68
N MET A 440 17.60 -3.99 -5.77
CA MET A 440 18.65 -4.32 -4.81
C MET A 440 18.68 -3.43 -3.57
N GLN A 441 17.79 -2.45 -3.45
CA GLN A 441 17.71 -1.64 -2.25
C GLN A 441 17.34 -2.49 -1.02
N ARG A 442 18.00 -2.20 0.11
CA ARG A 442 17.81 -2.92 1.40
C ARG A 442 16.89 -2.20 2.36
N GLU A 443 16.44 -1.00 1.98
CA GLU A 443 15.60 -0.16 2.79
C GLU A 443 14.18 -0.23 2.26
N LEU A 444 13.21 -0.49 3.15
CA LEU A 444 11.81 -0.51 2.76
C LEU A 444 11.42 0.92 2.40
N VAL A 445 11.12 1.10 1.11
CA VAL A 445 10.34 2.22 0.61
C VAL A 445 9.12 2.34 1.51
N THR A 446 8.96 3.50 2.12
CA THR A 446 7.97 3.69 3.18
C THR A 446 6.55 3.79 2.63
N SER A 447 5.58 3.40 3.45
CA SER A 447 4.20 3.89 3.39
C SER A 447 3.85 4.76 4.60
N LYS A 448 4.72 4.78 5.61
CA LYS A 448 4.43 5.34 6.93
C LYS A 448 4.76 6.83 6.95
N VAL A 449 3.85 7.59 7.53
CA VAL A 449 3.91 9.05 7.62
C VAL A 449 3.91 9.44 9.09
N ILE A 450 4.80 10.35 9.46
CA ILE A 450 4.83 10.96 10.79
C ILE A 450 4.41 12.42 10.65
N GLY A 451 3.43 12.83 11.46
CA GLY A 451 2.98 14.20 11.56
C GLY A 451 3.11 14.75 12.97
N THR A 452 3.18 16.07 13.08
CA THR A 452 2.93 16.86 14.29
C THR A 452 1.84 17.90 13.95
N PRO A 453 1.46 18.80 14.88
CA PRO A 453 0.53 19.88 14.55
C PRO A 453 0.99 20.78 13.40
N THR A 454 2.32 20.96 13.24
CA THR A 454 2.91 21.93 12.31
C THR A 454 3.85 21.30 11.28
N GLU A 455 4.22 20.04 11.42
CA GLU A 455 5.18 19.37 10.54
C GLU A 455 4.63 18.04 10.02
N THR A 456 5.09 17.62 8.85
CA THR A 456 4.88 16.26 8.35
C THR A 456 6.05 15.79 7.53
N GLN A 457 6.42 14.54 7.74
CA GLN A 457 7.52 13.89 7.02
C GLN A 457 6.94 12.76 6.15
N MET A 458 7.21 12.81 4.85
CA MET A 458 6.77 11.83 3.86
C MET A 458 7.89 11.52 2.87
N MET A 459 7.84 10.33 2.27
CA MET A 459 8.68 10.00 1.13
C MET A 459 7.91 10.28 -0.16
N GLU A 460 8.55 10.98 -1.09
CA GLU A 460 8.13 10.99 -2.49
C GLU A 460 8.57 9.68 -3.14
N LEU A 461 7.61 8.96 -3.71
CA LEU A 461 7.92 7.77 -4.49
C LEU A 461 8.18 8.18 -5.93
N ASP A 462 9.30 7.71 -6.48
CA ASP A 462 9.58 7.78 -7.91
C ASP A 462 10.02 6.40 -8.44
N SER A 463 9.87 6.17 -9.74
CA SER A 463 10.20 4.88 -10.38
C SER A 463 11.65 4.44 -10.16
N SER A 464 12.57 5.38 -9.95
CA SER A 464 14.00 5.14 -9.67
C SER A 464 14.31 4.85 -8.20
N THR A 465 13.34 4.97 -7.29
CA THR A 465 13.47 4.57 -5.88
C THR A 465 12.79 3.24 -5.58
N GLY A 466 11.98 2.74 -6.50
CA GLY A 466 11.24 1.49 -6.33
C GLY A 466 9.99 1.67 -5.47
N LYS A 467 9.07 0.71 -5.55
CA LYS A 467 7.84 0.72 -4.76
C LYS A 467 7.84 -0.38 -3.68
N PRO A 468 7.05 -0.26 -2.60
CA PRO A 468 6.95 -1.32 -1.60
C PRO A 468 6.36 -2.61 -2.23
N PRO A 469 6.77 -3.82 -1.79
CA PRO A 469 6.48 -5.10 -2.47
C PRO A 469 4.98 -5.47 -2.50
N HIS A 470 4.14 -4.76 -1.74
CA HIS A 470 2.72 -5.05 -1.56
C HIS A 470 1.83 -3.87 -1.98
N THR A 471 2.34 -2.99 -2.84
CA THR A 471 1.60 -1.80 -3.30
C THR A 471 1.01 -1.96 -4.70
N CYS A 472 -0.08 -1.24 -4.93
CA CYS A 472 -0.78 -1.17 -6.21
C CYS A 472 0.14 -0.74 -7.36
N HIS A 473 -0.29 -0.94 -8.61
CA HIS A 473 0.50 -0.57 -9.78
C HIS A 473 0.77 0.95 -9.85
N ASP A 474 -0.17 1.76 -9.37
CA ASP A 474 -0.20 3.23 -9.40
C ASP A 474 0.31 3.92 -8.13
N ALA A 475 1.01 3.18 -7.24
CA ALA A 475 1.52 3.66 -5.95
C ALA A 475 2.22 5.02 -6.01
N PHE A 476 3.03 5.26 -7.05
CA PHE A 476 3.74 6.53 -7.28
C PHE A 476 2.79 7.73 -7.39
N ALA A 477 1.76 7.60 -8.24
CA ALA A 477 0.79 8.66 -8.47
C ALA A 477 -0.07 8.89 -7.22
N LEU A 478 -0.43 7.83 -6.52
CA LEU A 478 -1.25 7.92 -5.31
C LEU A 478 -0.53 8.61 -4.16
N VAL A 479 0.75 8.27 -3.90
CA VAL A 479 1.53 8.96 -2.87
C VAL A 479 1.67 10.45 -3.17
N LYS A 480 1.87 10.82 -4.44
CA LYS A 480 1.89 12.22 -4.85
C LYS A 480 0.59 12.96 -4.52
N LYS A 481 -0.57 12.34 -4.76
CA LYS A 481 -1.87 12.90 -4.34
C LYS A 481 -1.95 13.09 -2.82
N VAL A 482 -1.45 12.14 -2.03
CA VAL A 482 -1.41 12.29 -0.56
C VAL A 482 -0.51 13.46 -0.15
N ILE A 483 0.68 13.60 -0.77
CA ILE A 483 1.58 14.73 -0.54
C ILE A 483 0.88 16.06 -0.84
N ASP A 484 0.20 16.16 -1.98
CA ASP A 484 -0.53 17.37 -2.37
C ASP A 484 -1.66 17.72 -1.39
N LEU A 485 -2.42 16.71 -0.94
CA LEU A 485 -3.49 16.89 0.04
C LEU A 485 -2.97 17.36 1.40
N VAL A 486 -1.91 16.72 1.91
CA VAL A 486 -1.28 17.10 3.18
C VAL A 486 -0.68 18.49 3.07
N GLY A 487 0.07 18.77 2.00
CA GLY A 487 0.73 20.04 1.72
C GLY A 487 -0.20 21.20 1.35
N SER A 488 -1.48 20.96 1.13
CA SER A 488 -2.48 22.00 0.83
C SER A 488 -2.69 22.99 1.98
N GLN A 489 -2.27 22.64 3.20
CA GLN A 489 -2.42 23.45 4.40
C GLN A 489 -1.18 24.34 4.61
N PRO A 490 -1.28 25.68 4.50
CA PRO A 490 -0.12 26.58 4.53
C PRO A 490 0.61 26.63 5.87
N GLN A 491 -0.04 26.20 6.96
CA GLN A 491 0.54 26.11 8.30
C GLN A 491 1.39 24.86 8.52
N ILE A 492 1.40 23.92 7.57
CA ILE A 492 2.14 22.66 7.67
C ILE A 492 3.46 22.79 6.93
N THR A 493 4.55 22.63 7.66
CA THR A 493 5.88 22.43 7.09
C THR A 493 6.01 20.98 6.66
N MET A 494 5.98 20.75 5.35
CA MET A 494 6.13 19.41 4.79
C MET A 494 7.59 19.15 4.42
N THR A 495 8.16 18.09 5.00
CA THR A 495 9.46 17.53 4.61
C THR A 495 9.21 16.35 3.69
N ILE A 496 9.63 16.50 2.43
CA ILE A 496 9.58 15.43 1.44
C ILE A 496 11.00 14.87 1.30
N GLU A 497 11.16 13.59 1.63
CA GLU A 497 12.39 12.86 1.33
C GLU A 497 12.25 12.14 -0.01
N SER A 498 13.26 12.26 -0.85
CA SER A 498 13.32 11.56 -2.15
C SER A 498 14.32 10.40 -2.15
N GLN A 499 15.06 10.20 -1.05
CA GLN A 499 16.03 9.12 -0.93
C GLN A 499 15.62 8.10 0.13
N VAL A 500 15.40 6.85 -0.30
CA VAL A 500 14.98 5.74 0.57
C VAL A 500 15.97 5.51 1.73
N SER A 501 17.27 5.77 1.50
CA SER A 501 18.28 5.65 2.55
C SER A 501 18.10 6.61 3.72
N HIS A 502 17.43 7.76 3.50
CA HIS A 502 17.09 8.73 4.52
C HIS A 502 15.69 8.49 5.10
N PHE A 503 14.80 7.84 4.33
CA PHE A 503 13.41 7.62 4.71
C PHE A 503 13.01 6.16 4.47
N ASN A 504 13.32 5.31 5.44
CA ASN A 504 12.92 3.90 5.47
C ASN A 504 11.96 3.59 6.62
N GLN A 505 11.08 2.62 6.42
CA GLN A 505 10.02 2.30 7.37
C GLN A 505 10.54 2.00 8.78
N ALA A 506 11.66 1.27 8.92
CA ALA A 506 12.24 0.97 10.24
C ALA A 506 12.71 2.23 10.97
N SER A 507 13.32 3.18 10.26
CA SER A 507 13.76 4.47 10.81
C SER A 507 12.56 5.33 11.20
N VAL A 508 11.53 5.37 10.36
CA VAL A 508 10.25 6.03 10.66
C VAL A 508 9.61 5.43 11.92
N MET A 509 9.59 4.11 12.10
CA MET A 509 9.02 3.50 13.32
C MET A 509 9.84 3.85 14.56
N SER A 510 11.17 3.86 14.43
CA SER A 510 12.07 4.25 15.51
C SER A 510 11.89 5.71 15.91
N GLU A 511 11.73 6.59 14.93
CA GLU A 511 11.45 8.01 15.15
C GLU A 511 10.07 8.22 15.77
N PHE A 512 9.05 7.53 15.27
CA PHE A 512 7.72 7.56 15.85
C PHE A 512 7.75 7.12 17.32
N ASN A 513 8.45 6.04 17.67
CA ASN A 513 8.59 5.61 19.07
C ASN A 513 9.17 6.71 19.97
N ALA A 514 10.19 7.43 19.50
CA ALA A 514 10.79 8.53 20.26
C ALA A 514 9.82 9.70 20.43
N ARG A 515 9.16 10.13 19.34
CA ARG A 515 8.16 11.20 19.37
C ARG A 515 6.92 10.81 20.20
N PHE A 516 6.47 9.57 20.10
CA PHE A 516 5.36 9.03 20.86
C PHE A 516 5.65 9.03 22.35
N ALA A 517 6.84 8.59 22.78
CA ALA A 517 7.23 8.66 24.19
C ALA A 517 7.19 10.10 24.73
N ASN A 518 7.70 11.07 23.97
CA ASN A 518 7.63 12.49 24.35
C ASN A 518 6.19 13.01 24.41
N ALA A 519 5.36 12.67 23.41
CA ALA A 519 3.96 13.04 23.37
C ALA A 519 3.18 12.46 24.55
N MET A 520 3.50 11.22 24.96
CA MET A 520 2.88 10.60 26.14
C MET A 520 3.24 11.36 27.40
N VAL A 521 4.51 11.76 27.61
CA VAL A 521 4.93 12.59 28.76
C VAL A 521 4.22 13.94 28.77
N ALA A 522 4.16 14.64 27.63
CA ALA A 522 3.46 15.92 27.51
C ALA A 522 1.96 15.79 27.79
N SER A 523 1.33 14.73 27.29
CA SER A 523 -0.08 14.40 27.52
C SER A 523 -0.39 14.19 29.01
N GLN A 524 0.55 13.65 29.80
CA GLN A 524 0.39 13.54 31.27
C GLN A 524 0.28 14.90 31.94
N HIS A 525 1.17 15.82 31.56
CA HIS A 525 1.18 17.18 32.10
C HIS A 525 -0.06 17.97 31.68
N TYR A 526 -0.54 17.75 30.45
CA TYR A 526 -1.76 18.37 29.96
C TYR A 526 -2.98 17.98 30.80
N GLU A 527 -3.13 16.69 31.16
CA GLU A 527 -4.19 16.25 32.06
C GLU A 527 -4.10 16.96 33.42
N GLU A 528 -2.91 17.06 34.01
CA GLU A 528 -2.68 17.73 35.30
C GLU A 528 -3.07 19.23 35.27
N GLU A 529 -2.72 19.95 34.22
CA GLU A 529 -3.03 21.38 34.07
C GLU A 529 -4.54 21.63 33.91
N VAL A 530 -5.23 20.81 33.10
CA VAL A 530 -6.69 20.91 32.94
C VAL A 530 -7.41 20.62 34.27
N TYR A 531 -6.92 19.66 35.07
CA TYR A 531 -7.49 19.34 36.37
C TYR A 531 -7.26 20.42 37.44
N LEU A 532 -6.20 21.22 37.33
CA LEU A 532 -5.90 22.32 38.26
C LEU A 532 -6.56 23.65 37.87
N GLY A 533 -7.12 23.75 36.66
CA GLY A 533 -7.69 24.98 36.09
C GLY A 533 -9.14 25.31 36.47
N ASP A 534 -9.89 24.43 37.14
CA ASP A 534 -11.33 24.60 37.39
C ASP A 534 -11.75 24.25 38.84
N GLU A 535 -11.29 25.02 39.84
CA GLU A 535 -12.16 25.33 40.99
C GLU A 535 -12.44 26.83 40.99
N PRO A 536 -13.62 27.30 40.54
CA PRO A 536 -14.00 28.68 40.73
C PRO A 536 -14.10 28.95 42.23
N HIS A 537 -13.23 29.84 42.73
CA HIS A 537 -13.32 30.34 44.08
C HIS A 537 -14.70 31.01 44.24
N PRO A 538 -15.53 30.63 45.23
CA PRO A 538 -16.95 31.02 45.28
C PRO A 538 -17.24 32.52 45.47
N ASP A 539 -16.20 33.36 45.54
CA ASP A 539 -16.31 34.79 45.86
C ASP A 539 -15.72 35.73 44.79
N GLU A 540 -15.23 35.23 43.65
CA GLU A 540 -14.75 36.10 42.57
C GLU A 540 -15.76 36.22 41.42
N PRO A 541 -16.23 37.43 41.07
CA PRO A 541 -17.02 37.64 39.86
C PRO A 541 -16.14 37.29 38.66
N ALA A 542 -16.68 36.48 37.75
CA ALA A 542 -16.01 36.04 36.53
C ALA A 542 -15.59 37.24 35.65
N GLU A 543 -14.36 37.71 35.81
CA GLU A 543 -13.65 38.48 34.79
C GLU A 543 -13.04 37.46 33.82
N HIS A 544 -13.76 37.16 32.74
CA HIS A 544 -13.23 36.41 31.62
C HIS A 544 -12.15 37.25 30.92
N ASP A 545 -10.90 37.09 31.35
CA ASP A 545 -9.74 37.47 30.55
C ASP A 545 -9.54 36.38 29.50
N VAL A 546 -10.19 36.56 28.35
CA VAL A 546 -9.97 35.73 27.17
C VAL A 546 -8.55 36.01 26.67
N LYS A 547 -7.61 35.13 27.01
CA LYS A 547 -6.36 35.03 26.23
C LYS A 547 -6.76 34.67 24.80
N GLU A 548 -6.61 35.63 23.90
CA GLU A 548 -6.80 35.45 22.46
C GLU A 548 -5.92 34.32 21.93
N TYR A 549 -6.50 33.13 21.74
CA TYR A 549 -6.01 32.14 20.77
C TYR A 549 -6.42 32.60 19.36
N SER A 550 -5.76 33.63 18.85
CA SER A 550 -6.10 34.30 17.59
C SER A 550 -5.75 33.52 16.31
N GLY A 551 -5.19 32.30 16.44
CA GLY A 551 -4.82 31.45 15.29
C GLY A 551 -5.91 30.49 14.80
N GLN A 552 -6.73 29.93 15.69
CA GLN A 552 -7.66 28.83 15.34
C GLN A 552 -9.02 29.33 14.81
N ASN A 553 -9.49 30.50 15.25
CA ASN A 553 -10.76 31.06 14.78
C ASN A 553 -10.69 31.61 13.34
N ALA A 554 -9.50 31.97 12.85
CA ALA A 554 -9.32 32.44 11.48
C ALA A 554 -9.48 31.31 10.44
N LEU A 555 -9.07 30.08 10.79
CA LEU A 555 -9.22 28.91 9.91
C LEU A 555 -10.68 28.43 9.82
N ILE A 556 -11.41 28.49 10.92
CA ILE A 556 -12.85 28.15 10.97
C ILE A 556 -13.68 29.18 10.20
N ALA A 557 -13.35 30.48 10.33
CA ALA A 557 -13.99 31.53 9.53
C ALA A 557 -13.73 31.35 8.02
N HIS A 558 -12.54 30.89 7.64
CA HIS A 558 -12.22 30.57 6.24
C HIS A 558 -13.02 29.36 5.73
N PHE A 559 -13.19 28.32 6.55
CA PHE A 559 -13.96 27.11 6.18
C PHE A 559 -15.47 27.40 6.04
N ILE A 560 -16.02 28.28 6.88
CA ILE A 560 -17.41 28.75 6.76
C ILE A 560 -17.58 29.60 5.50
N ALA A 561 -16.64 30.51 5.21
CA ALA A 561 -16.68 31.35 4.01
C ALA A 561 -16.56 30.54 2.70
N VAL A 562 -15.74 29.48 2.69
CA VAL A 562 -15.64 28.54 1.56
C VAL A 562 -16.95 27.77 1.37
N LYS A 563 -17.60 27.32 2.45
CA LYS A 563 -18.94 26.68 2.37
C LYS A 563 -20.04 27.63 1.86
N GLU A 564 -19.99 28.91 2.23
CA GLU A 564 -20.91 29.93 1.71
C GLU A 564 -20.68 30.22 0.23
N GLN A 565 -19.42 30.20 -0.22
CA GLN A 565 -19.04 30.44 -1.62
C GLN A 565 -19.48 29.31 -2.57
N PHE A 566 -19.71 28.09 -2.06
CA PHE A 566 -20.16 26.93 -2.84
C PHE A 566 -21.67 26.62 -2.74
N GLY A 567 -22.47 27.48 -2.13
CA GLY A 567 -23.93 27.48 -2.33
C GLY A 567 -24.69 26.24 -1.84
N LEU A 568 -24.21 25.55 -0.81
CA LEU A 568 -24.88 24.40 -0.20
C LEU A 568 -25.89 24.81 0.88
N PHE A 569 -26.88 25.60 0.49
CA PHE A 569 -28.18 25.68 1.19
C PHE A 569 -29.27 25.83 0.13
N LYS A 570 -30.08 24.79 -0.06
CA LYS A 570 -31.44 24.94 -0.61
C LYS A 570 -32.42 24.89 0.56
N GLU A 571 -32.77 26.05 1.09
CA GLU A 571 -34.05 26.22 1.76
C GLU A 571 -35.04 26.87 0.79
N GLY A 572 -36.23 26.28 0.68
CA GLY A 572 -37.30 26.74 -0.19
C GLY A 572 -38.41 25.70 -0.29
N VAL A 573 -39.11 25.46 0.82
CA VAL A 573 -40.43 24.85 0.81
C VAL A 573 -41.41 25.89 0.26
N ASP A 574 -42.09 25.58 -0.85
CA ASP A 574 -43.41 26.14 -1.10
C ASP A 574 -44.32 25.11 -1.79
N GLN A 575 -45.60 25.21 -1.47
CA GLN A 575 -46.65 24.20 -1.62
C GLN A 575 -47.22 24.10 -3.06
N ASP A 576 -47.79 22.92 -3.34
CA ASP A 576 -48.80 22.62 -4.36
C ASP A 576 -48.48 22.84 -5.85
N VAL A 577 -48.24 21.75 -6.60
CA VAL A 577 -48.98 21.40 -7.83
C VAL A 577 -48.94 19.88 -8.05
N VAL A 578 -50.13 19.28 -8.07
CA VAL A 578 -50.46 17.94 -8.59
C VAL A 578 -50.43 17.98 -10.12
N LEU A 579 -49.82 16.99 -10.79
CA LEU A 579 -50.45 16.15 -11.82
C LEU A 579 -49.47 15.17 -12.49
N ALA A 580 -49.99 13.96 -12.66
CA ALA A 580 -49.43 12.80 -13.34
C ALA A 580 -49.20 13.00 -14.83
N ILE A 581 -48.23 12.27 -15.41
CA ILE A 581 -48.36 11.60 -16.71
C ILE A 581 -47.71 10.21 -16.61
N GLU A 582 -48.44 9.25 -17.16
CA GLU A 582 -48.25 7.80 -17.24
C GLU A 582 -47.11 7.34 -18.18
N GLU A 583 -46.69 6.10 -17.93
CA GLU A 583 -46.30 5.02 -18.87
C GLU A 583 -45.32 5.31 -20.03
N ASP A 584 -44.18 4.60 -20.03
CA ASP A 584 -43.98 3.54 -21.04
C ASP A 584 -42.88 2.54 -20.63
N GLU A 585 -43.15 1.27 -20.97
CA GLU A 585 -42.35 0.07 -20.75
C GLU A 585 -41.07 0.05 -21.62
N ALA A 586 -40.00 -0.58 -21.12
CA ALA A 586 -39.18 -1.50 -21.92
C ALA A 586 -38.15 -2.27 -21.06
N ASP A 587 -38.38 -3.57 -20.97
CA ASP A 587 -37.43 -4.62 -20.62
C ASP A 587 -36.09 -4.50 -21.37
N VAL A 588 -34.95 -4.58 -20.65
CA VAL A 588 -33.72 -5.20 -21.16
C VAL A 588 -32.95 -5.83 -19.99
N GLN A 589 -32.89 -7.16 -19.96
CA GLN A 589 -31.89 -7.93 -19.19
C GLN A 589 -30.47 -7.68 -19.70
N PRO A 590 -29.45 -8.01 -18.91
CA PRO A 590 -28.43 -8.87 -19.50
C PRO A 590 -28.09 -10.10 -18.64
N SER A 591 -27.77 -11.14 -19.39
CA SER A 591 -27.24 -12.43 -18.97
C SER A 591 -25.78 -12.52 -19.44
N TYR A 592 -24.99 -13.33 -18.72
CA TYR A 592 -23.60 -13.78 -19.01
C TYR A 592 -22.52 -12.69 -18.86
N LEU A 593 -21.39 -12.89 -18.17
CA LEU A 593 -20.55 -14.07 -17.90
C LEU A 593 -20.06 -14.08 -16.44
#